data_AF-A0A535RQ85-F1
#
_entry.id   AF-A0A535RQ85-F1
#
_cell.length_a   1.000
_cell.length_b   1.000
_cell.length_c   1.000
_cell.angle_alpha   90.00
_cell.angle_beta   90.00
_cell.angle_gamma   90.00
#
_symmetry.space_group_name_H-M   'P 1'
#
loop_
_entity.id
_entity.type
_entity.pdbx_description
1 polymer ?
#
loop_
_entity_poly.entity_id
_entity_poly.type
_entity_poly.pdbx_seq_one_letter_code
_entity_poly.pdbx_strand_id
1 'polypeptide(L)'
;MGTPVYLGADDGLLEASSRAAQAPADGELVIVAPEGAPVLANPLFLETLRDLADGRQLVLVTADLRGRALASGVRIPAYASLSAYEQRRVDATEELEKARVEAIAHIGRERRRRRAVQRRTLVAIALAVILLLAFLPSAQVTVAGEQSSVGPIELDVAATTAGSVAVTSYVTRLSAFADGTATGSRVDRVKATGQERFTNASTDRIDVAAGTLVWTASNVMFRTTQAKTIPPSTLFPFFVNEVQIPIVAVEAGTGGNVGRGEIRSVADKRLRVFNDQSTAGGTEQSFAVVMPSDYSAASTKLDQAVEAAVRDQLRVWAAALPADKRLEEHYATRTLSRTGSADVLGKEVDTFRLTASAELSAFAVPHDEPRASAVRELARGLPAEHELVTESIAVDVTSVKLAADGLTWHLVARGMQRAHLDEGSLQLALAGQDRAAAASLLKARGMKLVELSASPSWWPRLPVLPLRIDVRSPAGS
;
A
#
# COMPACT_ATOMS: atom_id res chain seq x y z
N MET A 1 -106.62 -18.24 32.01
CA MET A 1 -106.49 -17.53 30.71
C MET A 1 -105.69 -16.27 30.98
N GLY A 2 -104.71 -15.96 30.13
CA GLY A 2 -103.88 -14.76 30.32
C GLY A 2 -104.62 -13.48 29.98
N THR A 3 -104.27 -12.37 30.65
CA THR A 3 -104.80 -11.04 30.31
C THR A 3 -104.06 -10.49 29.08
N PRO A 4 -104.75 -10.07 28.00
CA PRO A 4 -104.09 -9.56 26.81
C PRO A 4 -103.51 -8.16 27.04
N VAL A 5 -102.23 -8.01 26.71
CA VAL A 5 -101.48 -6.76 26.70
C VAL A 5 -101.40 -6.27 25.26
N TYR A 6 -102.09 -5.18 24.95
CA TYR A 6 -102.12 -4.60 23.61
C TYR A 6 -100.94 -3.67 23.39
N LEU A 7 -100.26 -3.83 22.26
CA LEU A 7 -99.22 -2.94 21.78
C LEU A 7 -99.77 -2.02 20.67
N GLY A 8 -99.24 -0.79 20.62
CA GLY A 8 -99.45 0.16 19.52
C GLY A 8 -98.66 -0.22 18.27
N ALA A 9 -99.01 0.39 17.15
CA ALA A 9 -98.35 0.15 15.86
C ALA A 9 -96.86 0.51 15.86
N ASP A 10 -96.47 1.51 16.64
CA ASP A 10 -95.10 2.01 16.74
C ASP A 10 -94.37 1.54 18.01
N ASP A 11 -95.00 0.68 18.82
CA ASP A 11 -94.42 0.21 20.09
C ASP A 11 -93.22 -0.72 19.82
N GLY A 12 -92.07 -0.35 20.38
CA GLY A 12 -90.85 -1.14 20.35
C GLY A 12 -90.68 -2.03 21.58
N LEU A 13 -89.46 -2.52 21.78
CA LEU A 13 -89.13 -3.38 22.92
C LEU A 13 -89.30 -2.69 24.28
N LEU A 14 -89.00 -1.38 24.37
CA LEU A 14 -89.10 -0.61 25.61
C LEU A 14 -90.57 -0.45 26.05
N GLU A 15 -91.45 -0.13 25.11
CA GLU A 15 -92.88 0.01 25.38
C GLU A 15 -93.50 -1.36 25.69
N ALA A 16 -93.12 -2.40 24.94
CA ALA A 16 -93.58 -3.76 25.17
C ALA A 16 -93.13 -4.30 26.53
N SER A 17 -91.88 -4.07 26.93
CA SER A 17 -91.37 -4.48 28.24
C SER A 17 -92.02 -3.73 29.40
N SER A 18 -92.25 -2.42 29.26
CA SER A 18 -92.95 -1.62 30.26
C SER A 18 -94.39 -2.11 30.47
N ARG A 19 -95.12 -2.39 29.39
CA ARG A 19 -96.51 -2.92 29.48
C ARG A 19 -96.55 -4.36 29.99
N ALA A 20 -95.58 -5.20 29.60
CA ALA A 20 -95.44 -6.55 30.12
C ALA A 20 -95.15 -6.58 31.64
N ALA A 21 -94.40 -5.60 32.15
CA ALA A 21 -94.11 -5.45 33.58
C ALA A 21 -95.32 -4.95 34.39
N GLN A 22 -96.20 -4.15 33.78
CA GLN A 22 -97.44 -3.67 34.42
C GLN A 22 -98.59 -4.69 34.37
N ALA A 23 -98.45 -5.75 33.55
CA ALA A 23 -99.47 -6.77 33.43
C ALA A 23 -99.57 -7.62 34.72
N PRO A 24 -100.79 -8.00 35.14
CA PRO A 24 -101.01 -8.86 36.31
C PRO A 24 -100.12 -10.12 36.27
N ALA A 25 -99.59 -10.51 37.44
CA ALA A 25 -98.65 -11.63 37.56
C ALA A 25 -99.32 -13.02 37.51
N ASP A 26 -100.64 -13.08 37.35
CA ASP A 26 -101.45 -14.30 37.29
C ASP A 26 -101.69 -14.77 35.84
N GLY A 27 -101.06 -15.89 35.46
CA GLY A 27 -101.33 -16.59 34.19
C GLY A 27 -100.32 -16.34 33.06
N GLU A 28 -100.73 -16.67 31.84
CA GLU A 28 -99.94 -16.50 30.61
C GLU A 28 -99.83 -15.00 30.26
N LEU A 29 -98.65 -14.57 29.80
CA LEU A 29 -98.46 -13.20 29.30
C LEU A 29 -98.82 -13.19 27.81
N VAL A 30 -99.97 -12.63 27.46
CA VAL A 30 -100.46 -12.60 26.06
C VAL A 30 -100.16 -11.23 25.47
N ILE A 31 -99.19 -11.13 24.58
CA ILE A 31 -98.86 -9.88 23.89
C ILE A 31 -99.61 -9.83 22.55
N VAL A 32 -100.46 -8.82 22.38
CA VAL A 32 -101.19 -8.58 21.13
C VAL A 32 -100.49 -7.46 20.38
N ALA A 33 -99.81 -7.81 19.29
CA ALA A 33 -99.03 -6.88 18.48
C ALA A 33 -99.66 -6.69 17.09
N PRO A 34 -99.88 -5.45 16.64
CA PRO A 34 -100.36 -5.19 15.28
C PRO A 34 -99.31 -5.57 14.23
N GLU A 35 -99.75 -5.68 12.98
CA GLU A 35 -98.84 -6.00 11.88
C GLU A 35 -97.77 -4.92 11.68
N GLY A 36 -96.52 -5.34 11.53
CA GLY A 36 -95.40 -4.41 11.35
C GLY A 36 -94.91 -3.72 12.62
N ALA A 37 -95.42 -4.06 13.81
CA ALA A 37 -94.94 -3.50 15.07
C ALA A 37 -93.41 -3.70 15.21
N PRO A 38 -92.63 -2.66 15.58
CA PRO A 38 -91.17 -2.76 15.67
C PRO A 38 -90.66 -3.90 16.56
N VAL A 39 -91.42 -4.27 17.61
CA VAL A 39 -91.12 -5.42 18.48
C VAL A 39 -91.05 -6.76 17.72
N LEU A 40 -91.76 -6.89 16.59
CA LEU A 40 -91.80 -8.07 15.73
C LEU A 40 -90.67 -8.09 14.68
N ALA A 41 -89.87 -7.03 14.58
CA ALA A 41 -88.85 -6.92 13.53
C ALA A 41 -87.64 -7.84 13.73
N ASN A 42 -87.36 -8.23 14.98
CA ASN A 42 -86.14 -8.96 15.36
C ASN A 42 -86.45 -10.08 16.38
N PRO A 43 -85.99 -11.33 16.17
CA PRO A 43 -86.20 -12.42 17.12
C PRO A 43 -85.62 -12.16 18.51
N LEU A 44 -84.55 -11.37 18.62
CA LEU A 44 -83.94 -11.02 19.91
C LEU A 44 -84.87 -10.21 20.81
N PHE A 45 -85.78 -9.40 20.23
CA PHE A 45 -86.76 -8.63 21.02
C PHE A 45 -87.80 -9.56 21.64
N LEU A 46 -88.24 -10.56 20.88
CA LEU A 46 -89.16 -11.59 21.37
C LEU A 46 -88.51 -12.48 22.43
N GLU A 47 -87.23 -12.83 22.25
CA GLU A 47 -86.45 -13.54 23.27
C GLU A 47 -86.32 -12.73 24.57
N THR A 48 -86.02 -11.42 24.45
CA THR A 48 -85.95 -10.53 25.62
C THR A 48 -87.30 -10.44 26.34
N LEU A 49 -88.42 -10.36 25.61
CA LEU A 49 -89.76 -10.38 26.22
C LEU A 49 -90.09 -11.71 26.89
N ARG A 50 -89.60 -12.84 26.33
CA ARG A 50 -89.76 -14.17 26.94
C ARG A 50 -89.00 -14.25 28.26
N ASP A 51 -87.80 -13.71 28.30
CA ASP A 51 -86.98 -13.68 29.51
C ASP A 51 -87.58 -12.75 30.57
N LEU A 52 -88.18 -11.62 30.15
CA LEU A 52 -88.93 -10.70 31.02
C LEU A 52 -90.26 -11.28 31.54
N ALA A 53 -90.77 -12.35 30.95
CA ALA A 53 -92.01 -12.97 31.40
C ALA A 53 -91.86 -13.64 32.79
N ASP A 54 -90.65 -13.71 33.34
CA ASP A 54 -90.31 -14.13 34.71
C ASP A 54 -90.98 -15.45 35.12
N GLY A 55 -90.82 -16.46 34.25
CA GLY A 55 -91.38 -17.81 34.43
C GLY A 55 -92.81 -18.00 33.91
N ARG A 56 -93.50 -16.94 33.48
CA ARG A 56 -94.79 -17.05 32.77
C ARG A 56 -94.57 -17.48 31.32
N GLN A 57 -95.51 -18.26 30.76
CA GLN A 57 -95.48 -18.57 29.34
C GLN A 57 -95.89 -17.32 28.55
N LEU A 58 -94.96 -16.79 27.75
CA LEU A 58 -95.23 -15.72 26.79
C LEU A 58 -95.95 -16.31 25.58
N VAL A 59 -97.05 -15.68 25.17
CA VAL A 59 -97.82 -16.00 23.97
C VAL A 59 -97.93 -14.75 23.12
N LEU A 60 -97.63 -14.88 21.83
CA LEU A 60 -97.76 -13.79 20.86
C LEU A 60 -99.06 -13.92 20.06
N VAL A 61 -99.82 -12.84 19.94
CA VAL A 61 -100.99 -12.76 19.06
C VAL A 61 -100.75 -11.65 18.05
N THR A 62 -100.60 -12.01 16.77
CA THR A 62 -100.38 -11.04 15.70
C THR A 62 -100.83 -11.57 14.35
N ALA A 63 -101.41 -10.70 13.52
CA ALA A 63 -101.72 -11.00 12.13
C ALA A 63 -100.45 -11.12 11.25
N ASP A 64 -99.30 -10.57 11.71
CA ASP A 64 -98.04 -10.59 10.97
C ASP A 64 -97.43 -11.99 10.85
N LEU A 65 -97.39 -12.53 9.63
CA LEU A 65 -96.75 -13.81 9.32
C LEU A 65 -95.26 -13.84 9.69
N ARG A 66 -94.54 -12.73 9.48
CA ARG A 66 -93.11 -12.64 9.79
C ARG A 66 -92.89 -12.63 11.30
N GLY A 67 -93.72 -11.89 12.04
CA GLY A 67 -93.71 -11.88 13.50
C GLY A 67 -93.95 -13.28 14.08
N ARG A 68 -94.92 -14.04 13.54
CA ARG A 68 -95.18 -15.44 13.96
C ARG A 68 -94.03 -16.40 13.62
N ALA A 69 -93.41 -16.27 12.45
CA ALA A 69 -92.25 -17.08 12.08
C ALA A 69 -91.03 -16.83 12.99
N LEU A 70 -90.79 -15.57 13.38
CA LEU A 70 -89.73 -15.22 14.32
C LEU A 70 -90.02 -15.75 15.73
N ALA A 71 -91.27 -15.65 16.20
CA ALA A 71 -91.70 -16.23 17.47
C ALA A 71 -91.46 -17.75 17.53
N SER A 72 -91.74 -18.48 16.45
CA SER A 72 -91.44 -19.92 16.34
C SER A 72 -89.95 -20.21 16.49
N GLY A 73 -89.08 -19.39 15.88
CA GLY A 73 -87.63 -19.52 16.00
C GLY A 73 -87.11 -19.39 17.44
N VAL A 74 -87.81 -18.64 18.29
CA VAL A 74 -87.49 -18.47 19.72
C VAL A 74 -88.44 -19.23 20.66
N ARG A 75 -89.18 -20.22 20.13
CA ARG A 75 -90.08 -21.11 20.88
C ARG A 75 -91.20 -20.41 21.66
N ILE A 76 -91.70 -19.29 21.12
CA ILE A 76 -92.88 -18.60 21.64
C ILE A 76 -94.09 -19.05 20.81
N PRO A 77 -95.15 -19.61 21.42
CA PRO A 77 -96.38 -19.89 20.70
C PRO A 77 -96.98 -18.60 20.13
N ALA A 78 -97.29 -18.62 18.84
CA ALA A 78 -97.85 -17.47 18.14
C ALA A 78 -99.18 -17.80 17.45
N TYR A 79 -100.18 -16.95 17.63
CA TYR A 79 -101.52 -17.11 17.08
C TYR A 79 -101.88 -15.94 16.17
N ALA A 80 -102.64 -16.20 15.11
CA ALA A 80 -103.03 -15.18 14.13
C ALA A 80 -104.07 -14.18 14.67
N SER A 81 -104.84 -14.56 15.70
CA SER A 81 -105.88 -13.73 16.31
C SER A 81 -106.15 -14.14 17.75
N LEU A 82 -106.81 -13.26 18.51
CA LEU A 82 -107.20 -13.54 19.90
C LEU A 82 -108.16 -14.75 19.97
N SER A 83 -109.06 -14.88 19.00
CA SER A 83 -109.95 -16.03 18.87
C SER A 83 -109.20 -17.34 18.60
N ALA A 84 -108.12 -17.32 17.82
CA ALA A 84 -107.27 -18.50 17.58
C ALA A 84 -106.49 -18.91 18.83
N TYR A 85 -106.05 -17.93 19.63
CA TYR A 85 -105.46 -18.16 20.94
C TYR A 85 -106.47 -18.79 21.92
N GLU A 86 -107.69 -18.25 22.03
CA GLU A 86 -108.74 -18.80 22.89
C GLU A 86 -109.11 -20.24 22.54
N GLN A 87 -109.07 -20.59 21.24
CA GLN A 87 -109.36 -21.94 20.74
C GLN A 87 -108.15 -22.89 20.75
N ARG A 88 -106.95 -22.41 21.16
CA ARG A 88 -105.66 -23.13 21.11
C ARG A 88 -105.36 -23.83 19.77
N ARG A 89 -105.75 -23.22 18.65
CA ARG A 89 -105.51 -23.77 17.30
C ARG A 89 -104.15 -23.29 16.78
N VAL A 90 -103.14 -24.17 16.77
CA VAL A 90 -101.76 -23.88 16.33
C VAL A 90 -101.70 -23.68 14.80
N ASP A 91 -100.93 -22.69 14.34
CA ASP A 91 -100.82 -22.22 12.93
C ASP A 91 -100.00 -23.21 12.04
N ALA A 92 -100.38 -23.32 10.76
CA ALA A 92 -99.99 -24.37 9.82
C ALA A 92 -98.56 -24.26 9.22
N THR A 93 -97.63 -23.62 9.93
CA THR A 93 -96.29 -23.27 9.39
C THR A 93 -95.19 -24.31 9.66
N GLU A 94 -95.50 -25.42 10.34
CA GLU A 94 -94.57 -26.52 10.65
C GLU A 94 -94.26 -27.45 9.44
N GLU A 95 -95.13 -27.51 8.43
CA GLU A 95 -94.94 -28.40 7.26
C GLU A 95 -93.88 -27.91 6.27
N LEU A 96 -93.53 -26.61 6.27
CA LEU A 96 -92.57 -26.02 5.33
C LEU A 96 -91.10 -26.35 5.65
N GLU A 97 -90.79 -26.82 6.87
CA GLU A 97 -89.43 -27.09 7.32
C GLU A 97 -88.90 -28.45 6.82
N LYS A 98 -89.76 -29.48 6.70
CA LYS A 98 -89.39 -30.79 6.15
C LYS A 98 -89.05 -30.75 4.66
N ALA A 99 -89.77 -29.96 3.87
CA ALA A 99 -89.52 -29.80 2.43
C ALA A 99 -88.18 -29.09 2.12
N ARG A 100 -87.68 -28.27 3.05
CA ARG A 100 -86.43 -27.52 2.89
C ARG A 100 -85.18 -28.37 3.17
N VAL A 101 -85.29 -29.37 4.05
CA VAL A 101 -84.19 -30.27 4.41
C VAL A 101 -83.85 -31.24 3.27
N GLU A 102 -84.84 -31.70 2.50
CA GLU A 102 -84.63 -32.60 1.36
C GLU A 102 -83.95 -31.91 0.17
N ALA A 103 -84.21 -30.62 -0.05
CA ALA A 103 -83.61 -29.85 -1.15
C ALA A 103 -82.09 -29.58 -0.96
N ILE A 104 -81.61 -29.48 0.29
CA ILE A 104 -80.20 -29.20 0.60
C ILE A 104 -79.30 -30.44 0.38
N ALA A 105 -79.85 -31.64 0.57
CA ALA A 105 -79.12 -32.89 0.38
C ALA A 105 -78.73 -33.15 -1.10
N HIS A 106 -79.51 -32.64 -2.06
CA HIS A 106 -79.28 -32.85 -3.49
C HIS A 106 -78.14 -31.97 -4.04
N ILE A 107 -77.96 -30.74 -3.53
CA ILE A 107 -76.97 -29.75 -4.01
C ILE A 107 -75.52 -30.10 -3.61
N GLY A 108 -75.32 -30.86 -2.52
CA GLY A 108 -73.99 -31.21 -2.00
C GLY A 108 -73.19 -32.19 -2.86
N ARG A 109 -73.85 -33.04 -3.66
CA ARG A 109 -73.20 -34.15 -4.40
C ARG A 109 -72.54 -33.71 -5.71
N GLU A 110 -73.03 -32.65 -6.36
CA GLU A 110 -72.49 -32.18 -7.65
C GLU A 110 -71.30 -31.23 -7.53
N ARG A 111 -71.18 -30.45 -6.44
CA ARG A 111 -70.08 -29.48 -6.26
C ARG A 111 -68.71 -30.12 -5.97
N ARG A 112 -68.65 -31.35 -5.42
CA ARG A 112 -67.38 -32.04 -5.13
C ARG A 112 -66.65 -32.54 -6.38
N ARG A 113 -67.37 -32.87 -7.47
CA ARG A 113 -66.79 -33.47 -8.68
C ARG A 113 -66.14 -32.42 -9.61
N ARG A 114 -66.69 -31.21 -9.70
CA ARG A 114 -66.17 -30.13 -10.57
C ARG A 114 -64.89 -29.46 -10.03
N ARG A 115 -64.73 -29.33 -8.70
CA ARG A 115 -63.53 -28.73 -8.08
C ARG A 115 -62.26 -29.61 -8.18
N ALA A 116 -62.41 -30.93 -8.30
CA ALA A 116 -61.27 -31.85 -8.41
C ALA A 116 -60.62 -31.81 -9.82
N VAL A 117 -61.41 -31.61 -10.88
CA VAL A 117 -60.92 -31.55 -12.27
C VAL A 117 -60.20 -30.23 -12.56
N GLN A 118 -60.70 -29.10 -12.05
CA GLN A 118 -60.08 -27.77 -12.21
C GLN A 118 -58.72 -27.65 -11.48
N ARG A 119 -58.57 -28.28 -10.31
CA ARG A 119 -57.27 -28.33 -9.61
C ARG A 119 -56.21 -29.12 -10.38
N ARG A 120 -56.60 -30.22 -11.03
CA ARG A 120 -55.66 -31.04 -11.84
C ARG A 120 -55.16 -30.30 -13.08
N THR A 121 -56.01 -29.52 -13.73
CA THR A 121 -55.62 -28.72 -14.92
C THR A 121 -54.69 -27.57 -14.55
N LEU A 122 -54.97 -26.83 -13.47
CA LEU A 122 -54.06 -25.78 -12.97
C LEU A 122 -52.69 -26.35 -12.54
N VAL A 123 -52.67 -27.49 -11.86
CA VAL A 123 -51.41 -28.17 -11.51
C VAL A 123 -50.68 -28.66 -12.75
N ALA A 124 -51.38 -29.21 -13.74
CA ALA A 124 -50.76 -29.65 -15.00
C ALA A 124 -50.19 -28.48 -15.82
N ILE A 125 -50.87 -27.33 -15.85
CA ILE A 125 -50.37 -26.11 -16.50
C ILE A 125 -49.17 -25.54 -15.72
N ALA A 126 -49.26 -25.44 -14.39
CA ALA A 126 -48.15 -25.00 -13.56
C ALA A 126 -46.93 -25.91 -13.72
N LEU A 127 -47.14 -27.23 -13.75
CA LEU A 127 -46.08 -28.21 -13.99
C LEU A 127 -45.53 -28.07 -15.41
N ALA A 128 -46.37 -27.87 -16.43
CA ALA A 128 -45.93 -27.64 -17.81
C ALA A 128 -45.14 -26.34 -17.96
N VAL A 129 -45.52 -25.27 -17.26
CA VAL A 129 -44.78 -23.99 -17.23
C VAL A 129 -43.47 -24.14 -16.47
N ILE A 130 -43.45 -24.83 -15.33
CA ILE A 130 -42.22 -25.13 -14.58
C ILE A 130 -41.28 -25.99 -15.44
N LEU A 131 -41.83 -26.97 -16.16
CA LEU A 131 -41.07 -27.84 -17.06
C LEU A 131 -40.53 -27.01 -18.24
N LEU A 132 -41.36 -26.19 -18.89
CA LEU A 132 -40.92 -25.25 -19.94
C LEU A 132 -39.81 -24.31 -19.44
N LEU A 133 -39.96 -23.73 -18.24
CA LEU A 133 -38.97 -22.83 -17.62
C LEU A 133 -37.69 -23.57 -17.21
N ALA A 134 -37.78 -24.82 -16.78
CA ALA A 134 -36.63 -25.66 -16.42
C ALA A 134 -35.83 -26.13 -17.65
N PHE A 135 -36.46 -26.17 -18.84
CA PHE A 135 -35.82 -26.56 -20.10
C PHE A 135 -35.44 -25.37 -21.00
N LEU A 136 -35.45 -24.14 -20.48
CA LEU A 136 -34.94 -22.98 -21.22
C LEU A 136 -33.43 -23.16 -21.46
N PRO A 137 -32.96 -23.11 -22.73
CA PRO A 137 -31.56 -23.35 -23.02
C PRO A 137 -30.69 -22.23 -22.44
N SER A 138 -29.55 -22.61 -21.86
CA SER A 138 -28.50 -21.71 -21.38
C SER A 138 -27.15 -22.18 -21.91
N ALA A 139 -26.22 -21.27 -22.16
CA ALA A 139 -24.87 -21.61 -22.60
C ALA A 139 -23.81 -20.83 -21.84
N GLN A 140 -22.66 -21.47 -21.65
CA GLN A 140 -21.44 -20.84 -21.15
C GLN A 140 -20.38 -20.94 -22.24
N VAL A 141 -19.78 -19.80 -22.58
CA VAL A 141 -18.80 -19.66 -23.66
C VAL A 141 -17.53 -19.06 -23.07
N THR A 142 -16.46 -19.86 -23.02
CA THR A 142 -15.15 -19.39 -22.58
C THR A 142 -14.34 -18.98 -23.80
N VAL A 143 -13.92 -17.71 -23.84
CA VAL A 143 -13.23 -17.10 -24.97
C VAL A 143 -11.86 -16.56 -24.54
N ALA A 144 -10.82 -16.87 -25.30
CA ALA A 144 -9.49 -16.28 -25.12
C ALA A 144 -9.18 -15.35 -26.30
N GLY A 145 -8.83 -14.09 -26.02
CA GLY A 145 -8.29 -13.20 -27.05
C GLY A 145 -6.91 -13.67 -27.49
N GLU A 146 -6.63 -13.63 -28.80
CA GLU A 146 -5.26 -13.85 -29.29
C GLU A 146 -4.36 -12.71 -28.80
N GLN A 147 -3.27 -13.05 -28.13
CA GLN A 147 -2.30 -12.07 -27.66
C GLN A 147 -1.37 -11.69 -28.82
N SER A 148 -1.21 -10.40 -29.07
CA SER A 148 -0.25 -9.85 -30.03
C SER A 148 0.68 -8.85 -29.35
N SER A 149 1.91 -8.74 -29.83
CA SER A 149 2.91 -7.84 -29.25
C SER A 149 2.62 -6.37 -29.56
N VAL A 150 2.85 -5.50 -28.58
CA VAL A 150 2.82 -4.04 -28.70
C VAL A 150 4.16 -3.46 -28.24
N GLY A 151 4.67 -2.51 -29.02
CA GLY A 151 6.00 -1.93 -28.86
C GLY A 151 7.06 -2.68 -29.66
N PRO A 152 8.35 -2.33 -29.48
CA PRO A 152 8.86 -1.40 -28.48
C PRO A 152 8.48 0.05 -28.75
N ILE A 153 8.13 0.80 -27.70
CA ILE A 153 8.04 2.26 -27.77
C ILE A 153 9.15 2.87 -26.91
N GLU A 154 9.80 3.90 -27.44
CA GLU A 154 10.74 4.73 -26.69
C GLU A 154 9.97 5.89 -26.08
N LEU A 155 10.17 6.13 -24.79
CA LEU A 155 9.47 7.16 -24.04
C LEU A 155 10.43 7.92 -23.12
N ASP A 156 10.25 9.23 -23.11
CA ASP A 156 10.90 10.12 -22.17
C ASP A 156 9.88 10.55 -21.10
N VAL A 157 10.03 10.03 -19.89
CA VAL A 157 9.18 10.36 -18.76
C VAL A 157 9.90 11.41 -17.90
N ALA A 158 9.47 12.66 -18.03
CA ALA A 158 9.96 13.76 -17.21
C ALA A 158 9.20 13.82 -15.87
N ALA A 159 9.94 13.81 -14.78
CA ALA A 159 9.43 13.90 -13.43
C ALA A 159 10.04 15.13 -12.75
N THR A 160 9.21 16.14 -12.50
CA THR A 160 9.65 17.45 -11.99
C THR A 160 8.82 17.86 -10.79
N THR A 161 9.32 18.82 -10.02
CA THR A 161 8.64 19.28 -8.79
C THR A 161 7.26 19.89 -9.05
N ALA A 162 7.00 20.36 -10.28
CA ALA A 162 5.72 20.95 -10.70
C ALA A 162 5.06 20.21 -11.89
N GLY A 163 5.57 19.03 -12.25
CA GLY A 163 5.14 18.27 -13.42
C GLY A 163 3.95 17.33 -13.17
N SER A 164 3.53 16.62 -14.22
CA SER A 164 2.51 15.57 -14.13
C SER A 164 2.95 14.39 -13.26
N VAL A 165 4.25 14.10 -13.24
CA VAL A 165 4.89 13.21 -12.26
C VAL A 165 5.63 14.06 -11.25
N ALA A 166 5.02 14.27 -10.08
CA ALA A 166 5.56 15.11 -9.03
C ALA A 166 6.72 14.42 -8.29
N VAL A 167 7.88 15.07 -8.23
CA VAL A 167 9.04 14.61 -7.45
C VAL A 167 9.34 15.50 -6.26
N THR A 168 10.01 14.95 -5.26
CA THR A 168 10.51 15.71 -4.11
C THR A 168 12.03 15.75 -4.17
N SER A 169 12.60 16.96 -4.27
CA SER A 169 14.05 17.16 -4.29
C SER A 169 14.61 17.22 -2.87
N TYR A 170 15.72 16.53 -2.66
CA TYR A 170 16.51 16.56 -1.43
C TYR A 170 17.90 17.06 -1.77
N VAL A 171 18.31 18.14 -1.11
CA VAL A 171 19.66 18.70 -1.26
C VAL A 171 20.24 18.90 0.13
N THR A 172 21.47 18.42 0.34
CA THR A 172 22.22 18.72 1.56
C THR A 172 23.69 18.90 1.26
N ARG A 173 24.38 19.61 2.14
CA ARG A 173 25.83 19.73 2.12
C ARG A 173 26.43 18.70 3.06
N LEU A 174 27.31 17.87 2.50
CA LEU A 174 28.10 16.89 3.23
C LEU A 174 29.50 17.43 3.43
N SER A 175 30.08 17.14 4.58
CA SER A 175 31.49 17.41 4.89
C SER A 175 32.14 16.13 5.39
N ALA A 176 33.27 15.77 4.80
CA ALA A 176 34.09 14.65 5.23
C ALA A 176 35.54 15.09 5.45
N PHE A 177 36.26 14.35 6.27
CA PHE A 177 37.67 14.56 6.51
C PHE A 177 38.41 13.24 6.56
N ALA A 178 39.71 13.29 6.26
CA ALA A 178 40.62 12.17 6.44
C ALA A 178 41.97 12.69 6.93
N ASP A 179 42.54 11.96 7.89
CA ASP A 179 43.85 12.28 8.43
C ASP A 179 44.94 11.51 7.67
N GLY A 180 46.07 12.18 7.46
CA GLY A 180 47.29 11.67 6.87
C GLY A 180 48.48 11.85 7.80
N THR A 181 49.51 11.03 7.59
CA THR A 181 50.77 11.07 8.35
C THR A 181 51.91 11.34 7.38
N ALA A 182 52.80 12.27 7.73
CA ALA A 182 53.97 12.56 6.92
C ALA A 182 55.01 11.43 7.06
N THR A 183 55.46 10.90 5.93
CA THR A 183 56.50 9.85 5.90
C THR A 183 57.86 10.36 5.41
N GLY A 184 57.88 11.53 4.78
CA GLY A 184 59.12 12.20 4.39
C GLY A 184 59.86 12.79 5.59
N SER A 185 61.15 13.08 5.41
CA SER A 185 61.94 13.80 6.39
C SER A 185 62.87 14.81 5.74
N ARG A 186 63.04 15.97 6.39
CA ARG A 186 64.12 16.93 6.15
C ARG A 186 65.02 16.94 7.37
N VAL A 187 66.32 16.75 7.16
CA VAL A 187 67.30 16.69 8.25
C VAL A 187 68.18 17.92 8.20
N ASP A 188 68.14 18.73 9.25
CA ASP A 188 69.04 19.86 9.46
C ASP A 188 70.23 19.44 10.31
N ARG A 189 71.44 19.66 9.77
CA ARG A 189 72.70 19.28 10.42
C ARG A 189 73.60 20.49 10.62
N VAL A 190 74.12 20.63 11.83
CA VAL A 190 75.13 21.66 12.18
C VAL A 190 76.49 20.99 12.34
N LYS A 191 77.55 21.68 11.92
CA LYS A 191 78.93 21.17 12.04
C LYS A 191 79.47 21.39 13.44
N ALA A 192 80.10 20.37 14.01
CA ALA A 192 80.85 20.52 15.24
C ALA A 192 82.09 21.40 15.04
N THR A 193 82.44 22.14 16.08
CA THR A 193 83.62 23.00 16.14
C THR A 193 84.46 22.65 17.36
N GLY A 194 85.75 22.96 17.29
CA GLY A 194 86.67 22.75 18.38
C GLY A 194 87.99 23.47 18.17
N GLN A 195 88.91 23.27 19.10
CA GLN A 195 90.26 23.81 19.05
C GLN A 195 91.25 22.66 19.20
N GLU A 196 92.15 22.55 18.23
CA GLU A 196 93.19 21.53 18.21
C GLU A 196 94.53 22.13 18.57
N ARG A 197 95.31 21.40 19.37
CA ARG A 197 96.70 21.73 19.62
C ARG A 197 97.56 21.02 18.60
N PHE A 198 98.32 21.81 17.85
CA PHE A 198 99.33 21.32 16.92
C PHE A 198 100.71 21.52 17.52
N THR A 199 101.48 20.44 17.59
CA THR A 199 102.86 20.41 18.10
C THR A 199 103.81 20.17 16.94
N ASN A 200 104.84 21.02 16.80
CA ASN A 200 105.89 20.80 15.81
C ASN A 200 106.89 19.75 16.33
N ALA A 201 107.03 18.63 15.62
CA ALA A 201 107.98 17.58 15.94
C ALA A 201 109.27 17.63 15.07
N SER A 202 109.54 18.76 14.43
CA SER A 202 110.70 19.03 13.57
C SER A 202 111.47 20.28 14.02
N THR A 203 112.72 20.40 13.55
CA THR A 203 113.58 21.58 13.71
C THR A 203 113.34 22.65 12.66
N ASP A 204 112.40 22.44 11.73
CA ASP A 204 112.00 23.42 10.70
C ASP A 204 110.72 24.15 11.12
N ARG A 205 110.54 25.39 10.60
CA ARG A 205 109.28 26.12 10.72
C ARG A 205 108.21 25.43 9.87
N ILE A 206 107.02 25.21 10.44
CA ILE A 206 105.90 24.58 9.72
C ILE A 206 104.73 25.55 9.62
N ASP A 207 104.24 25.77 8.40
CA ASP A 207 103.06 26.56 8.13
C ASP A 207 101.84 25.63 7.98
N VAL A 208 100.86 25.75 8.88
CA VAL A 208 99.58 25.04 8.78
C VAL A 208 98.60 25.95 8.06
N ALA A 209 98.17 25.55 6.86
CA ALA A 209 97.18 26.30 6.10
C ALA A 209 95.77 26.16 6.69
N ALA A 210 94.87 27.08 6.36
CA ALA A 210 93.45 26.84 6.52
C ALA A 210 93.02 25.72 5.56
N GLY A 211 92.16 24.81 6.02
CA GLY A 211 91.72 23.64 5.26
C GLY A 211 92.58 22.39 5.44
N THR A 212 93.62 22.41 6.27
CA THR A 212 94.38 21.21 6.64
C THR A 212 93.46 20.20 7.35
N LEU A 213 93.50 18.95 6.89
CA LEU A 213 92.65 17.87 7.41
C LEU A 213 93.31 17.15 8.58
N VAL A 214 92.52 16.92 9.64
CA VAL A 214 92.86 16.11 10.80
C VAL A 214 91.72 15.13 11.07
N TRP A 215 92.02 13.97 11.65
CA TRP A 215 91.01 12.94 11.85
C TRP A 215 91.22 12.08 13.11
N THR A 216 90.15 11.43 13.55
CA THR A 216 90.15 10.45 14.63
C THR A 216 90.49 9.05 14.14
N ALA A 217 90.72 8.10 15.05
CA ALA A 217 90.90 6.69 14.70
C ALA A 217 89.66 6.09 14.00
N SER A 218 88.47 6.60 14.33
CA SER A 218 87.19 6.23 13.70
C SER A 218 86.91 6.95 12.38
N ASN A 219 87.92 7.60 11.80
CA ASN A 219 87.86 8.30 10.51
C ASN A 219 86.90 9.51 10.48
N VAL A 220 86.63 10.13 11.63
CA VAL A 220 85.89 11.41 11.68
C VAL A 220 86.85 12.53 11.31
N MET A 221 86.52 13.30 10.27
CA MET A 221 87.42 14.29 9.68
C MET A 221 87.03 15.72 10.08
N PHE A 222 88.05 16.54 10.32
CA PHE A 222 87.95 17.96 10.62
C PHE A 222 88.92 18.74 9.74
N ARG A 223 88.59 20.00 9.48
CA ARG A 223 89.46 20.93 8.74
C ARG A 223 89.79 22.15 9.60
N THR A 224 91.03 22.63 9.52
CA THR A 224 91.41 23.90 10.13
C THR A 224 90.67 25.06 9.47
N THR A 225 90.25 26.04 10.26
CA THR A 225 89.52 27.23 9.76
C THR A 225 90.43 28.44 9.60
N GLN A 226 91.62 28.40 10.20
CA GLN A 226 92.61 29.47 10.17
C GLN A 226 93.99 28.90 9.83
N ALA A 227 94.77 29.68 9.09
CA ALA A 227 96.19 29.38 8.87
C ALA A 227 97.02 29.90 10.06
N LYS A 228 97.95 29.08 10.56
CA LYS A 228 98.91 29.49 11.60
C LYS A 228 100.28 28.88 11.34
N THR A 229 101.32 29.61 11.71
CA THR A 229 102.71 29.17 11.63
C THR A 229 103.18 28.68 12.99
N ILE A 230 103.83 27.51 13.03
CA ILE A 230 104.41 26.93 14.24
C ILE A 230 105.93 27.07 14.16
N PRO A 231 106.58 27.75 15.13
CA PRO A 231 108.03 27.83 15.20
C PRO A 231 108.69 26.45 15.25
N PRO A 232 109.96 26.32 14.82
CA PRO A 232 110.73 25.08 14.93
C PRO A 232 110.91 24.65 16.39
N SER A 233 110.93 23.34 16.64
CA SER A 233 111.23 22.80 17.97
C SER A 233 112.74 22.65 18.18
N THR A 234 113.23 23.08 19.34
CA THR A 234 114.68 23.07 19.64
C THR A 234 115.19 21.67 19.95
N LEU A 235 114.39 20.82 20.60
CA LEU A 235 114.75 19.43 20.92
C LEU A 235 113.49 18.60 21.20
N PHE A 236 112.96 17.88 20.21
CA PHE A 236 111.83 16.97 20.40
C PHE A 236 112.28 15.69 21.16
N PRO A 237 111.58 15.21 22.21
CA PRO A 237 110.29 15.68 22.75
C PRO A 237 110.38 16.65 23.94
N PHE A 238 111.57 17.13 24.34
CA PHE A 238 111.77 17.90 25.58
C PHE A 238 111.44 19.40 25.48
N PHE A 239 111.66 20.03 24.32
CA PHE A 239 111.39 21.46 24.06
C PHE A 239 110.67 21.60 22.72
N VAL A 240 109.33 21.62 22.77
CA VAL A 240 108.45 21.67 21.60
C VAL A 240 107.65 22.97 21.55
N ASN A 241 107.42 23.48 20.35
CA ASN A 241 106.54 24.61 20.11
C ASN A 241 105.15 24.13 19.68
N GLU A 242 104.11 24.79 20.22
CA GLU A 242 102.72 24.42 20.03
C GLU A 242 101.84 25.63 19.70
N VAL A 243 100.75 25.40 18.96
CA VAL A 243 99.74 26.42 18.69
C VAL A 243 98.34 25.80 18.69
N GLN A 244 97.35 26.55 19.16
CA GLN A 244 95.95 26.16 19.04
C GLN A 244 95.37 26.67 17.71
N ILE A 245 94.74 25.79 16.94
CA ILE A 245 94.09 26.12 15.67
C ILE A 245 92.61 25.71 15.72
N PRO A 246 91.67 26.61 15.41
CA PRO A 246 90.25 26.27 15.36
C PRO A 246 89.96 25.32 14.20
N ILE A 247 89.17 24.29 14.49
CA ILE A 247 88.73 23.29 13.52
C ILE A 247 87.20 23.26 13.40
N VAL A 248 86.73 22.80 12.24
CA VAL A 248 85.32 22.51 11.98
C VAL A 248 85.20 21.12 11.36
N ALA A 249 84.19 20.36 11.75
CA ALA A 249 83.91 19.05 11.18
C ALA A 249 83.66 19.15 9.67
N VAL A 250 84.17 18.17 8.92
CA VAL A 250 83.95 18.11 7.47
C VAL A 250 82.48 17.79 7.20
N GLU A 251 81.97 16.75 7.86
CA GLU A 251 80.56 16.36 7.85
C GLU A 251 79.79 17.09 8.95
N ALA A 252 78.57 17.53 8.63
CA ALA A 252 77.65 18.11 9.62
C ALA A 252 76.89 16.99 10.33
N GLY A 253 76.51 17.21 11.60
CA GLY A 253 75.77 16.25 12.42
C GLY A 253 76.45 15.97 13.75
N THR A 254 75.83 15.12 14.56
CA THR A 254 76.31 14.74 15.90
C THR A 254 77.60 13.91 15.86
N GLY A 255 77.89 13.23 14.74
CA GLY A 255 79.12 12.46 14.55
C GLY A 255 80.40 13.28 14.62
N GLY A 256 80.32 14.61 14.43
CA GLY A 256 81.45 15.53 14.61
C GLY A 256 81.78 15.86 16.07
N ASN A 257 80.95 15.45 17.04
CA ASN A 257 81.21 15.67 18.46
C ASN A 257 82.05 14.52 19.03
N VAL A 258 83.36 14.71 19.07
CA VAL A 258 84.32 13.70 19.52
C VAL A 258 84.89 14.07 20.88
N GLY A 259 85.17 13.04 21.69
CA GLY A 259 85.71 13.19 23.03
C GLY A 259 87.11 13.81 23.03
N ARG A 260 87.55 14.29 24.20
CA ARG A 260 88.90 14.80 24.40
C ARG A 260 89.96 13.74 24.03
N GLY A 261 90.99 14.14 23.30
CA GLY A 261 92.09 13.28 22.90
C GLY A 261 91.76 12.23 21.83
N GLU A 262 90.66 12.34 21.10
CA GLU A 262 90.27 11.45 20.00
C GLU A 262 90.89 11.85 18.64
N ILE A 263 91.16 13.15 18.43
CA ILE A 263 91.77 13.66 17.19
C ILE A 263 93.29 13.59 17.34
N ARG A 264 93.91 12.68 16.58
CA ARG A 264 95.35 12.37 16.71
C ARG A 264 96.10 12.27 15.40
N SER A 265 95.39 12.28 14.28
CA SER A 265 95.96 12.00 12.97
C SER A 265 95.94 13.25 12.10
N VAL A 266 97.06 13.51 11.44
CA VAL A 266 97.26 14.58 10.46
C VAL A 266 98.17 14.06 9.35
N ALA A 267 98.02 14.56 8.13
CA ALA A 267 98.75 14.06 6.97
C ALA A 267 100.28 14.30 7.04
N ASP A 268 100.70 15.45 7.60
CA ASP A 268 102.12 15.77 7.79
C ASP A 268 102.66 15.09 9.05
N LYS A 269 103.55 14.10 8.86
CA LYS A 269 104.18 13.33 9.96
C LYS A 269 105.07 14.18 10.88
N ARG A 270 105.43 15.40 10.48
CA ARG A 270 106.20 16.34 11.30
C ARG A 270 105.32 17.10 12.31
N LEU A 271 104.00 17.00 12.18
CA LEU A 271 103.04 17.57 13.12
C LEU A 271 102.45 16.48 14.00
N ARG A 272 102.22 16.80 15.28
CA ARG A 272 101.30 16.04 16.13
C ARG A 272 100.08 16.89 16.40
N VAL A 273 98.90 16.31 16.26
CA VAL A 273 97.63 16.95 16.59
C VAL A 273 97.03 16.28 17.82
N PHE A 274 96.46 17.07 18.70
CA PHE A 274 95.74 16.58 19.86
C PHE A 274 94.63 17.56 20.27
N ASN A 275 93.43 17.05 20.48
CA ASN A 275 92.33 17.86 20.97
C ASN A 275 92.31 17.91 22.48
N ASP A 276 92.68 19.06 23.05
CA ASP A 276 92.71 19.25 24.51
C ASP A 276 91.31 19.31 25.12
N GLN A 277 90.29 19.64 24.32
CA GLN A 277 88.88 19.64 24.67
C GLN A 277 88.06 18.82 23.65
N SER A 278 86.87 18.37 24.05
CA SER A 278 85.92 17.74 23.12
C SER A 278 85.44 18.74 22.08
N THR A 279 85.19 18.28 20.85
CA THR A 279 84.47 19.10 19.87
C THR A 279 82.98 19.10 20.20
N ALA A 280 82.31 20.21 19.92
CA ALA A 280 80.90 20.40 20.27
C ALA A 280 80.15 21.23 19.21
N GLY A 281 78.83 21.30 19.34
CA GLY A 281 77.97 22.07 18.44
C GLY A 281 77.50 21.32 17.19
N GLY A 282 77.91 20.06 17.01
CA GLY A 282 77.32 19.19 16.00
C GLY A 282 75.91 18.76 16.42
N THR A 283 74.89 19.17 15.69
CA THR A 283 73.49 18.78 15.96
C THR A 283 72.86 18.17 14.71
N GLU A 284 71.86 17.33 14.93
CA GLU A 284 71.04 16.74 13.87
C GLU A 284 69.58 16.80 14.33
N GLN A 285 68.73 17.49 13.57
CA GLN A 285 67.31 17.62 13.81
C GLN A 285 66.55 17.14 12.57
N SER A 286 65.55 16.28 12.77
CA SER A 286 64.71 15.76 11.70
C SER A 286 63.31 16.35 11.80
N PHE A 287 62.78 16.82 10.68
CA PHE A 287 61.44 17.35 10.54
C PHE A 287 60.64 16.45 9.59
N ALA A 288 59.46 15.99 10.02
CA ALA A 288 58.59 15.20 9.16
C ALA A 288 58.03 16.09 8.03
N VAL A 289 58.08 15.61 6.78
CA VAL A 289 57.64 16.36 5.61
C VAL A 289 56.61 15.57 4.84
N VAL A 290 55.48 16.20 4.51
CA VAL A 290 54.41 15.56 3.73
C VAL A 290 54.86 15.30 2.29
N MET A 291 54.84 14.03 1.89
CA MET A 291 55.21 13.58 0.55
C MET A 291 53.99 13.41 -0.37
N PRO A 292 54.17 13.37 -1.71
CA PRO A 292 53.10 13.11 -2.67
C PRO A 292 52.33 11.79 -2.42
N SER A 293 53.03 10.76 -1.95
CA SER A 293 52.45 9.47 -1.56
C SER A 293 51.55 9.57 -0.33
N ASP A 294 51.89 10.43 0.63
CA ASP A 294 51.09 10.62 1.84
C ASP A 294 49.78 11.32 1.49
N TYR A 295 49.85 12.35 0.64
CA TYR A 295 48.67 13.04 0.13
C TYR A 295 47.76 12.10 -0.65
N SER A 296 48.29 11.27 -1.56
CA SER A 296 47.45 10.36 -2.35
C SER A 296 46.77 9.31 -1.45
N ALA A 297 47.48 8.76 -0.47
CA ALA A 297 46.90 7.82 0.50
C ALA A 297 45.79 8.46 1.34
N ALA A 298 46.01 9.68 1.85
CA ALA A 298 45.00 10.44 2.59
C ALA A 298 43.81 10.84 1.69
N SER A 299 44.07 11.16 0.42
CA SER A 299 43.06 11.51 -0.57
C SER A 299 42.12 10.32 -0.84
N THR A 300 42.66 9.12 -1.03
CA THR A 300 41.85 7.90 -1.19
C THR A 300 40.96 7.65 0.04
N LYS A 301 41.49 7.85 1.25
CA LYS A 301 40.69 7.74 2.48
C LYS A 301 39.59 8.81 2.54
N LEU A 302 39.87 10.03 2.08
CA LEU A 302 38.88 11.09 2.00
C LEU A 302 37.76 10.75 1.02
N ASP A 303 38.10 10.20 -0.15
CA ASP A 303 37.10 9.78 -1.14
C ASP A 303 36.19 8.69 -0.57
N GLN A 304 36.76 7.69 0.12
CA GLN A 304 35.99 6.67 0.85
C GLN A 304 35.08 7.26 1.93
N ALA A 305 35.56 8.28 2.67
CA ALA A 305 34.77 8.95 3.70
C ALA A 305 33.62 9.76 3.10
N VAL A 306 33.82 10.42 1.95
CA VAL A 306 32.76 11.12 1.21
C VAL A 306 31.70 10.13 0.73
N GLU A 307 32.10 9.01 0.12
CA GLU A 307 31.16 7.98 -0.33
C GLU A 307 30.37 7.37 0.83
N ALA A 308 31.00 7.14 1.98
CA ALA A 308 30.31 6.68 3.18
C ALA A 308 29.25 7.69 3.66
N ALA A 309 29.62 8.98 3.72
CA ALA A 309 28.70 10.05 4.10
C ALA A 309 27.51 10.16 3.12
N VAL A 310 27.76 10.00 1.81
CA VAL A 310 26.70 9.96 0.79
C VAL A 310 25.75 8.78 1.04
N ARG A 311 26.28 7.56 1.20
CA ARG A 311 25.44 6.37 1.44
C ARG A 311 24.61 6.48 2.71
N ASP A 312 25.18 6.99 3.79
CA ASP A 312 24.47 7.17 5.04
C ASP A 312 23.36 8.23 4.90
N GLN A 313 23.63 9.33 4.20
CA GLN A 313 22.63 10.36 3.95
C GLN A 313 21.47 9.85 3.07
N LEU A 314 21.77 9.08 2.02
CA LEU A 314 20.76 8.45 1.17
C LEU A 314 19.88 7.49 1.99
N ARG A 315 20.48 6.73 2.91
CA ARG A 315 19.73 5.84 3.83
C ARG A 315 18.81 6.63 4.76
N VAL A 316 19.27 7.75 5.30
CA VAL A 316 18.45 8.65 6.14
C VAL A 316 17.26 9.19 5.35
N TRP A 317 17.49 9.66 4.13
CA TRP A 317 16.39 10.13 3.28
C TRP A 317 15.42 9.00 2.94
N ALA A 318 15.91 7.84 2.51
CA ALA A 318 15.07 6.69 2.19
C ALA A 318 14.19 6.25 3.36
N ALA A 319 14.73 6.26 4.60
CA ALA A 319 13.98 5.90 5.80
C ALA A 319 12.91 6.94 6.20
N ALA A 320 13.04 8.19 5.75
CA ALA A 320 12.10 9.27 6.04
C ALA A 320 10.99 9.40 4.98
N LEU A 321 11.01 8.59 3.92
CA LEU A 321 10.01 8.65 2.85
C LEU A 321 8.69 8.00 3.25
N PRO A 322 7.55 8.53 2.76
CA PRO A 322 6.27 7.85 2.88
C PRO A 322 6.23 6.59 1.99
N ALA A 323 5.34 5.64 2.31
CA ALA A 323 5.30 4.33 1.66
C ALA A 323 4.93 4.35 0.16
N ASP A 324 4.31 5.42 -0.32
CA ASP A 324 3.95 5.64 -1.74
C ASP A 324 5.11 6.22 -2.58
N LYS A 325 6.24 6.55 -1.94
CA LYS A 325 7.42 7.11 -2.59
C LYS A 325 8.65 6.22 -2.35
N ARG A 326 9.60 6.32 -3.27
CA ARG A 326 10.93 5.72 -3.16
C ARG A 326 12.00 6.73 -3.54
N LEU A 327 13.20 6.56 -3.00
CA LEU A 327 14.35 7.35 -3.43
C LEU A 327 14.82 6.81 -4.79
N GLU A 328 15.07 7.70 -5.74
CA GLU A 328 15.69 7.32 -7.01
C GLU A 328 17.12 6.80 -6.78
N GLU A 329 17.52 5.77 -7.52
CA GLU A 329 18.84 5.15 -7.38
C GLU A 329 19.96 6.08 -7.86
N HIS A 330 19.64 6.94 -8.84
CA HIS A 330 20.54 7.94 -9.40
C HIS A 330 20.51 9.21 -8.56
N TYR A 331 21.71 9.70 -8.20
CA TYR A 331 21.91 10.94 -7.47
C TYR A 331 23.05 11.75 -8.10
N ALA A 332 23.07 13.05 -7.80
CA ALA A 332 24.13 13.94 -8.25
C ALA A 332 24.95 14.42 -7.03
N THR A 333 26.27 14.43 -7.19
CA THR A 333 27.20 14.97 -6.20
C THR A 333 28.04 16.05 -6.84
N ARG A 334 28.11 17.23 -6.22
CA ARG A 334 28.93 18.35 -6.68
C ARG A 334 29.94 18.73 -5.61
N THR A 335 31.23 18.59 -5.91
CA THR A 335 32.29 19.05 -5.02
C THR A 335 32.26 20.58 -4.92
N LEU A 336 32.13 21.10 -3.69
CA LEU A 336 32.13 22.53 -3.40
C LEU A 336 33.53 23.02 -3.02
N SER A 337 34.23 22.25 -2.18
CA SER A 337 35.60 22.53 -1.76
C SER A 337 36.35 21.24 -1.43
N ARG A 338 37.67 21.26 -1.62
CA ARG A 338 38.57 20.16 -1.24
C ARG A 338 39.95 20.74 -0.92
N THR A 339 40.58 20.25 0.14
CA THR A 339 41.98 20.58 0.45
C THR A 339 42.87 20.13 -0.70
N GLY A 340 43.61 21.07 -1.30
CA GLY A 340 44.48 20.79 -2.43
C GLY A 340 45.83 20.22 -2.01
N SER A 341 46.54 19.62 -2.96
CA SER A 341 47.91 19.13 -2.72
C SER A 341 48.87 20.27 -2.36
N ALA A 342 48.71 21.45 -2.97
CA ALA A 342 49.50 22.64 -2.66
C ALA A 342 49.36 23.12 -1.20
N ASP A 343 48.25 22.79 -0.54
CA ASP A 343 47.99 23.21 0.84
C ASP A 343 48.76 22.37 1.87
N VAL A 344 49.29 21.21 1.48
CA VAL A 344 49.89 20.25 2.42
C VAL A 344 51.25 19.71 2.00
N LEU A 345 51.53 19.60 0.70
CA LEU A 345 52.81 19.06 0.22
C LEU A 345 54.01 19.92 0.65
N GLY A 346 55.06 19.26 1.12
CA GLY A 346 56.28 19.93 1.56
C GLY A 346 56.18 20.64 2.91
N LYS A 347 55.02 20.60 3.59
CA LYS A 347 54.89 21.16 4.93
C LYS A 347 55.55 20.28 5.99
N GLU A 348 56.14 20.93 6.97
CA GLU A 348 56.83 20.31 8.11
C GLU A 348 55.84 20.04 9.24
N VAL A 349 55.12 18.92 9.15
CA VAL A 349 54.11 18.49 10.14
C VAL A 349 54.09 16.97 10.24
N ASP A 350 53.85 16.43 11.44
CA ASP A 350 53.76 14.98 11.65
C ASP A 350 52.48 14.39 11.05
N THR A 351 51.37 15.13 11.19
CA THR A 351 50.06 14.76 10.65
C THR A 351 49.40 15.97 9.98
N PHE A 352 48.54 15.67 9.00
CA PHE A 352 47.77 16.67 8.28
C PHE A 352 46.35 16.15 8.04
N ARG A 353 45.40 17.07 7.86
CA ARG A 353 44.00 16.73 7.62
C ARG A 353 43.58 17.23 6.25
N LEU A 354 43.00 16.34 5.46
CA LEU A 354 42.29 16.70 4.24
C LEU A 354 40.80 16.81 4.53
N THR A 355 40.17 17.82 3.93
CA THR A 355 38.72 18.04 4.06
C THR A 355 38.10 18.16 2.68
N ALA A 356 36.89 17.64 2.52
CA ALA A 356 36.06 17.83 1.34
C ALA A 356 34.64 18.21 1.75
N SER A 357 34.07 19.18 1.05
CA SER A 357 32.66 19.50 1.11
C SER A 357 32.01 19.24 -0.23
N ALA A 358 30.91 18.52 -0.22
CA ALA A 358 30.14 18.20 -1.43
C ALA A 358 28.66 18.51 -1.19
N GLU A 359 27.98 18.93 -2.25
CA GLU A 359 26.53 19.02 -2.29
C GLU A 359 25.98 17.72 -2.87
N LEU A 360 25.13 17.03 -2.11
CA LEU A 360 24.42 15.85 -2.55
C LEU A 360 22.99 16.26 -2.90
N SER A 361 22.56 15.93 -4.11
CA SER A 361 21.18 16.10 -4.58
C SER A 361 20.60 14.75 -5.00
N ALA A 362 19.44 14.41 -4.46
CA ALA A 362 18.67 13.21 -4.82
C ALA A 362 17.19 13.56 -4.96
N PHE A 363 16.43 12.67 -5.60
CA PHE A 363 14.99 12.84 -5.80
C PHE A 363 14.23 11.66 -5.23
N ALA A 364 13.10 11.95 -4.59
CA ALA A 364 12.10 10.94 -4.29
C ALA A 364 10.99 10.99 -5.33
N VAL A 365 10.64 9.81 -5.83
CA VAL A 365 9.70 9.58 -6.92
C VAL A 365 8.56 8.68 -6.43
N PRO A 366 7.36 8.75 -7.04
CA PRO A 366 6.31 7.80 -6.75
C PRO A 366 6.77 6.36 -7.01
N HIS A 367 6.34 5.41 -6.18
CA HIS A 367 6.80 4.02 -6.24
C HIS A 367 6.52 3.36 -7.60
N ASP A 368 5.36 3.65 -8.20
CA ASP A 368 4.92 3.03 -9.45
C ASP A 368 5.51 3.67 -10.71
N GLU A 369 6.22 4.79 -10.57
CA GLU A 369 6.88 5.47 -11.69
C GLU A 369 8.32 4.94 -11.87
N PRO A 370 8.82 4.82 -13.11
CA PRO A 370 8.23 5.29 -14.37
C PRO A 370 7.26 4.30 -15.06
N ARG A 371 6.99 3.14 -14.44
CA ARG A 371 6.17 2.08 -15.05
C ARG A 371 4.76 2.57 -15.35
N ALA A 372 4.11 3.27 -14.41
CA ALA A 372 2.76 3.77 -14.59
C ALA A 372 2.64 4.72 -15.81
N SER A 373 3.62 5.61 -16.03
CA SER A 373 3.69 6.44 -17.24
C SER A 373 3.83 5.62 -18.51
N ALA A 374 4.69 4.60 -18.51
CA ALA A 374 4.86 3.71 -19.65
C ALA A 374 3.58 2.94 -19.99
N VAL A 375 2.84 2.43 -18.98
CA VAL A 375 1.55 1.76 -19.18
C VAL A 375 0.52 2.72 -19.79
N ARG A 376 0.43 3.95 -19.30
CA ARG A 376 -0.49 4.96 -19.83
C ARG A 376 -0.19 5.34 -21.27
N GLU A 377 1.08 5.39 -21.66
CA GLU A 377 1.48 5.68 -23.04
C GLU A 377 1.20 4.50 -23.96
N LEU A 378 1.58 3.28 -23.56
CA LEU A 378 1.23 2.05 -24.29
C LEU A 378 -0.27 1.95 -24.51
N ALA A 379 -1.08 2.21 -23.49
CA ALA A 379 -2.53 2.15 -23.58
C ALA A 379 -3.12 3.19 -24.54
N ARG A 380 -2.52 4.38 -24.65
CA ARG A 380 -2.95 5.43 -25.60
C ARG A 380 -2.66 5.08 -27.06
N GLY A 381 -1.64 4.25 -27.30
CA GLY A 381 -1.31 3.76 -28.64
C GLY A 381 -2.18 2.60 -29.14
N LEU A 382 -3.05 2.03 -28.30
CA LEU A 382 -3.88 0.88 -28.65
C LEU A 382 -5.10 1.28 -29.50
N PRO A 383 -5.51 0.46 -30.47
CA PRO A 383 -6.82 0.58 -31.10
C PRO A 383 -7.95 0.40 -30.06
N ALA A 384 -9.09 1.05 -30.26
CA ALA A 384 -10.23 1.03 -29.33
C ALA A 384 -10.79 -0.38 -29.03
N GLU A 385 -10.55 -1.35 -29.91
CA GLU A 385 -11.00 -2.74 -29.76
C GLU A 385 -9.97 -3.65 -29.06
N HIS A 386 -8.87 -3.10 -28.55
CA HIS A 386 -7.82 -3.86 -27.87
C HIS A 386 -7.58 -3.35 -26.46
N GLU A 387 -7.20 -4.26 -25.57
CA GLU A 387 -6.79 -3.96 -24.20
C GLU A 387 -5.38 -4.49 -23.92
N LEU A 388 -4.67 -3.79 -23.04
CA LEU A 388 -3.31 -4.14 -22.66
C LEU A 388 -3.31 -5.27 -21.62
N VAL A 389 -2.52 -6.31 -21.86
CA VAL A 389 -2.31 -7.37 -20.86
C VAL A 389 -1.29 -6.84 -19.86
N THR A 390 -1.78 -6.26 -18.76
CA THR A 390 -0.98 -5.48 -17.80
C THR A 390 0.19 -6.26 -17.18
N GLU A 391 0.06 -7.57 -17.03
CA GLU A 391 1.10 -8.46 -16.48
C GLU A 391 2.25 -8.72 -17.47
N SER A 392 1.99 -8.60 -18.76
CA SER A 392 2.99 -8.83 -19.82
C SER A 392 3.91 -7.63 -20.08
N ILE A 393 3.64 -6.48 -19.44
CA ILE A 393 4.36 -5.23 -19.71
C ILE A 393 5.74 -5.28 -19.07
N ALA A 394 6.77 -5.23 -19.90
CA ALA A 394 8.14 -4.99 -19.50
C ALA A 394 8.54 -3.55 -19.80
N VAL A 395 9.17 -2.90 -18.83
CA VAL A 395 9.68 -1.53 -18.92
C VAL A 395 11.17 -1.57 -18.61
N ASP A 396 11.98 -1.24 -19.60
CA ASP A 396 13.44 -1.25 -19.52
C ASP A 396 13.94 0.21 -19.49
N VAL A 397 14.41 0.68 -18.34
CA VAL A 397 14.99 2.04 -18.21
C VAL A 397 16.41 2.03 -18.78
N THR A 398 16.61 2.76 -19.88
CA THR A 398 17.89 2.81 -20.59
C THR A 398 18.84 3.86 -20.02
N SER A 399 18.33 5.01 -19.60
CA SER A 399 19.13 6.02 -18.91
C SER A 399 18.28 6.97 -18.07
N VAL A 400 18.91 7.62 -17.10
CA VAL A 400 18.28 8.64 -16.24
C VAL A 400 19.10 9.91 -16.31
N LYS A 401 18.46 11.02 -16.67
CA LYS A 401 19.08 12.34 -16.66
C LYS A 401 18.57 13.13 -15.47
N LEU A 402 19.47 13.56 -14.61
CA LEU A 402 19.18 14.42 -13.46
C LEU A 402 19.28 15.89 -13.89
N ALA A 403 18.30 16.70 -13.49
CA ALA A 403 18.27 18.15 -13.65
C ALA A 403 18.14 18.82 -12.28
N ALA A 404 18.15 20.15 -12.23
CA ALA A 404 18.02 20.88 -10.97
C ALA A 404 16.61 20.79 -10.35
N ASP A 405 15.59 20.68 -11.21
CA ASP A 405 14.17 20.72 -10.86
C ASP A 405 13.47 19.34 -10.93
N GLY A 406 14.21 18.30 -11.29
CA GLY A 406 13.69 16.94 -11.46
C GLY A 406 14.64 15.99 -12.17
N LEU A 407 14.07 14.96 -12.78
CA LEU A 407 14.78 13.96 -13.56
C LEU A 407 13.97 13.51 -14.77
N THR A 408 14.63 12.91 -15.76
CA THR A 408 13.99 12.33 -16.94
C THR A 408 14.46 10.89 -17.09
N TRP A 409 13.51 9.95 -17.10
CA TRP A 409 13.77 8.55 -17.45
C TRP A 409 13.61 8.38 -18.96
N HIS A 410 14.65 7.85 -19.60
CA HIS A 410 14.59 7.33 -20.96
C HIS A 410 14.35 5.83 -20.86
N LEU A 411 13.19 5.36 -21.33
CA LEU A 411 12.78 3.97 -21.19
C LEU A 411 12.24 3.39 -22.49
N VAL A 412 12.34 2.06 -22.60
CA VAL A 412 11.74 1.27 -23.67
C VAL A 412 10.64 0.42 -23.04
N ALA A 413 9.41 0.56 -23.53
CA ALA A 413 8.27 -0.20 -23.04
C ALA A 413 7.78 -1.18 -24.11
N ARG A 414 7.46 -2.40 -23.68
CA ARG A 414 6.95 -3.50 -24.51
C ARG A 414 5.92 -4.29 -23.74
N GLY A 415 4.92 -4.84 -24.42
CA GLY A 415 3.89 -5.66 -23.80
C GLY A 415 3.09 -6.45 -24.81
N MET A 416 2.03 -7.08 -24.34
CA MET A 416 1.05 -7.76 -25.18
C MET A 416 -0.29 -7.04 -25.10
N GLN A 417 -1.00 -6.97 -26.22
CA GLN A 417 -2.41 -6.59 -26.30
C GLN A 417 -3.26 -7.82 -26.65
N ARG A 418 -4.52 -7.78 -26.27
CA ARG A 418 -5.55 -8.72 -26.72
C ARG A 418 -6.79 -7.97 -27.14
N ALA A 419 -7.65 -8.59 -27.94
CA ALA A 419 -8.95 -8.02 -28.26
C ALA A 419 -9.75 -7.78 -26.96
N HIS A 420 -10.37 -6.61 -26.85
CA HIS A 420 -11.23 -6.25 -25.74
C HIS A 420 -12.50 -7.13 -25.75
N LEU A 421 -12.82 -7.71 -24.60
CA LEU A 421 -13.98 -8.60 -24.47
C LEU A 421 -15.23 -7.78 -24.15
N ASP A 422 -15.97 -7.37 -25.18
CA ASP A 422 -17.31 -6.83 -25.01
C ASP A 422 -18.32 -7.99 -24.91
N GLU A 423 -18.60 -8.40 -23.68
CA GLU A 423 -19.54 -9.48 -23.37
C GLU A 423 -20.92 -9.24 -24.00
N GLY A 424 -21.41 -7.99 -23.99
CA GLY A 424 -22.75 -7.67 -24.49
C GLY A 424 -22.88 -7.85 -26.00
N SER A 425 -21.90 -7.34 -26.77
CA SER A 425 -21.91 -7.54 -28.23
C SER A 425 -21.60 -8.98 -28.63
N LEU A 426 -20.80 -9.71 -27.84
CA LEU A 426 -20.54 -11.12 -28.06
C LEU A 426 -21.77 -11.99 -27.78
N GLN A 427 -22.48 -11.76 -26.68
CA GLN A 427 -23.74 -12.46 -26.39
C GLN A 427 -24.76 -12.27 -27.51
N LEU A 428 -24.87 -11.06 -28.05
CA LEU A 428 -25.79 -10.77 -29.16
C LEU A 428 -25.36 -11.45 -30.46
N ALA A 429 -24.07 -11.44 -30.79
CA ALA A 429 -23.53 -12.07 -32.00
C ALA A 429 -23.59 -13.60 -31.96
N LEU A 430 -23.44 -14.18 -30.77
CA LEU A 430 -23.47 -15.64 -30.53
C LEU A 430 -24.89 -16.21 -30.40
N ALA A 431 -25.90 -15.36 -30.16
CA ALA A 431 -27.28 -15.80 -29.98
C ALA A 431 -27.80 -16.59 -31.20
N GLY A 432 -28.33 -17.79 -30.95
CA GLY A 432 -28.88 -18.67 -31.98
C GLY A 432 -27.85 -19.32 -32.93
N GLN A 433 -26.55 -19.03 -32.78
CA GLN A 433 -25.50 -19.63 -33.61
C GLN A 433 -25.23 -21.08 -33.21
N ASP A 434 -24.78 -21.91 -34.15
CA ASP A 434 -24.23 -23.22 -33.83
C ASP A 434 -22.75 -23.11 -33.39
N ARG A 435 -22.18 -24.21 -32.89
CA ARG A 435 -20.80 -24.24 -32.38
C ARG A 435 -19.75 -23.88 -33.44
N ALA A 436 -19.94 -24.26 -34.69
CA ALA A 436 -18.98 -24.02 -35.77
C ALA A 436 -19.03 -22.56 -36.27
N ALA A 437 -20.25 -22.02 -36.39
CA ALA A 437 -20.50 -20.63 -36.71
C ALA A 437 -19.99 -19.70 -35.59
N ALA A 438 -20.25 -20.05 -34.32
CA ALA A 438 -19.72 -19.35 -33.16
C ALA A 438 -18.18 -19.30 -33.15
N ALA A 439 -17.51 -20.43 -33.38
CA ALA A 439 -16.05 -20.49 -33.46
C ALA A 439 -15.49 -19.63 -34.60
N SER A 440 -16.16 -19.60 -35.77
CA SER A 440 -15.75 -18.79 -36.91
C SER A 440 -15.93 -17.29 -36.67
N LEU A 441 -17.04 -16.89 -36.03
CA LEU A 441 -17.31 -15.51 -35.64
C LEU A 441 -16.31 -14.99 -34.61
N LEU A 442 -15.96 -15.81 -33.62
CA LEU A 442 -14.93 -15.48 -32.63
C LEU A 442 -13.56 -15.33 -33.32
N LYS A 443 -13.19 -16.25 -34.21
CA LYS A 443 -11.92 -16.19 -34.93
C LYS A 443 -11.80 -14.93 -35.81
N ALA A 444 -12.89 -14.53 -36.47
CA ALA A 444 -12.92 -13.29 -37.26
C ALA A 444 -12.69 -12.03 -36.41
N ARG A 445 -12.95 -12.09 -35.10
CA ARG A 445 -12.72 -11.01 -34.13
C ARG A 445 -11.41 -11.19 -33.33
N GLY A 446 -10.47 -12.02 -33.81
CA GLY A 446 -9.20 -12.26 -33.11
C GLY A 446 -9.33 -13.02 -31.78
N MET A 447 -10.40 -13.80 -31.64
CA MET A 447 -10.72 -14.54 -30.42
C MET A 447 -10.81 -16.04 -30.69
N LYS A 448 -10.34 -16.85 -29.75
CA LYS A 448 -10.39 -18.31 -29.80
C LYS A 448 -11.43 -18.85 -28.83
N LEU A 449 -12.31 -19.71 -29.33
CA LEU A 449 -13.23 -20.47 -28.49
C LEU A 449 -12.45 -21.53 -27.69
N VAL A 450 -12.41 -21.39 -26.37
CA VAL A 450 -11.74 -22.32 -25.46
C VAL A 450 -12.71 -23.43 -25.07
N GLU A 451 -13.90 -23.06 -24.62
CA GLU A 451 -14.91 -23.99 -24.16
C GLU A 451 -16.31 -23.48 -24.51
N LEU A 452 -17.21 -24.40 -24.86
CA LEU A 452 -18.62 -24.11 -25.10
C LEU A 452 -19.44 -25.23 -24.49
N SER A 453 -20.18 -24.91 -23.43
CA SER A 453 -21.13 -25.82 -22.80
C SER A 453 -22.54 -25.27 -22.95
N ALA A 454 -23.46 -26.10 -23.43
CA ALA A 454 -24.88 -25.77 -23.54
C ALA A 454 -25.68 -26.71 -22.64
N SER A 455 -26.69 -26.16 -21.97
CA SER A 455 -27.66 -26.89 -21.18
C SER A 455 -29.06 -26.62 -21.74
N PRO A 456 -29.85 -27.64 -22.07
CA PRO A 456 -29.50 -29.08 -22.03
C PRO A 456 -28.44 -29.46 -23.08
N SER A 457 -27.62 -30.48 -22.80
CA SER A 457 -26.48 -30.88 -23.65
C SER A 457 -26.85 -31.41 -25.04
N TRP A 458 -28.10 -31.82 -25.23
CA TRP A 458 -28.64 -32.28 -26.52
C TRP A 458 -29.06 -31.14 -27.45
N TRP A 459 -29.01 -29.88 -26.97
CA TRP A 459 -29.47 -28.73 -27.72
C TRP A 459 -28.41 -28.28 -28.76
N PRO A 460 -28.74 -28.17 -30.07
CA PRO A 460 -27.74 -28.07 -31.14
C PRO A 460 -27.18 -26.65 -31.38
N ARG A 461 -27.80 -25.61 -30.82
CA ARG A 461 -27.47 -24.19 -31.06
C ARG A 461 -27.35 -23.41 -29.75
N LEU A 462 -26.76 -22.23 -29.77
CA LEU A 462 -26.77 -21.36 -28.61
C LEU A 462 -28.19 -20.80 -28.35
N PRO A 463 -28.52 -20.46 -27.10
CA PRO A 463 -29.79 -19.81 -26.76
C PRO A 463 -30.03 -18.57 -27.64
N VAL A 464 -31.29 -18.37 -28.04
CA VAL A 464 -31.67 -17.19 -28.84
C VAL A 464 -31.72 -15.92 -27.98
N LEU A 465 -31.91 -16.07 -26.66
CA LEU A 465 -31.89 -14.99 -25.70
C LEU A 465 -30.44 -14.72 -25.27
N PRO A 466 -29.86 -13.54 -25.58
CA PRO A 466 -28.46 -13.22 -25.24
C PRO A 466 -28.17 -13.32 -23.74
N LEU A 467 -29.14 -12.93 -22.89
CA LEU A 467 -29.03 -13.02 -21.43
C LEU A 467 -28.86 -14.44 -20.87
N ARG A 468 -29.02 -15.48 -21.71
CA ARG A 468 -28.81 -16.89 -21.34
C ARG A 468 -27.45 -17.42 -21.83
N ILE A 469 -26.62 -16.56 -22.41
CA ILE A 469 -25.25 -16.85 -22.81
C ILE A 469 -24.34 -16.14 -21.81
N ASP A 470 -23.59 -16.91 -21.04
CA ASP A 470 -22.57 -16.39 -20.13
C ASP A 470 -21.22 -16.46 -20.85
N VAL A 471 -20.57 -15.31 -21.07
CA VAL A 471 -19.30 -15.21 -21.77
C VAL A 471 -18.22 -14.94 -20.72
N ARG A 472 -17.20 -15.79 -20.67
CA ARG A 472 -16.12 -15.69 -19.68
C ARG A 472 -14.76 -15.72 -20.33
N SER A 473 -13.78 -15.06 -19.73
CA SER A 473 -12.37 -15.30 -20.01
C SER A 473 -11.89 -16.54 -19.24
N PRO A 474 -10.94 -17.32 -19.78
CA PRO A 474 -10.34 -18.43 -19.03
C PRO A 474 -9.66 -17.89 -17.76
N ALA A 475 -9.74 -18.65 -16.66
CA ALA A 475 -9.09 -18.29 -15.41
C ALA A 475 -7.57 -18.42 -15.55
N GLY A 476 -6.84 -17.32 -15.38
CA GLY A 476 -5.37 -17.29 -15.37
C GLY A 476 -4.68 -17.02 -16.71
N SER A 477 -5.24 -16.12 -17.55
CA SER A 477 -4.64 -15.69 -18.82
C SER A 477 -4.53 -14.18 -19.01
#